data_AF-A0A7D4Y7S5-F1
#
_entry.id   AF-A0A7D4Y7S5-F1
#
_cell.length_a   1.000
_cell.length_b   1.000
_cell.length_c   1.000
_cell.angle_alpha   90.00
_cell.angle_beta   90.00
_cell.angle_gamma   90.00
#
_symmetry.space_group_name_H-M   'P 1'
#
loop_
_entity.id
_entity.type
_entity.pdbx_description
1 polymer ?
#
loop_
_entity_poly.entity_id
_entity_poly.type
_entity_poly.pdbx_seq_one_letter_code
_entity_poly.pdbx_strand_id
1 'polypeptide(L)'
;MADEPVVYDHFQLTDGEDAGCLFRVVGVDTGDDRVTLLRVTDADGNREATGDLRHVSHDRLDRAFTPADNPDPRFESADYVAGLLLLGGVALAVHPAGDRVAGAILAVGGGYLLWRRH
;
A
#
# COMPACT_ATOMS: atom_id res chain seq x y z
N MET A 1 -8.42 7.40 19.92
CA MET A 1 -8.54 5.94 19.97
C MET A 1 -7.99 5.47 18.64
N ALA A 2 -6.83 4.82 18.65
CA ALA A 2 -6.45 4.03 17.47
C ALA A 2 -7.52 2.94 17.32
N ASP A 3 -7.93 2.66 16.09
CA ASP A 3 -8.79 1.50 15.85
C ASP A 3 -8.07 0.24 16.33
N GLU A 4 -8.84 -0.73 16.82
CA GLU A 4 -8.28 -2.00 17.27
C GLU A 4 -7.58 -2.69 16.10
N PRO A 5 -6.31 -3.13 16.26
CA PRO A 5 -5.53 -3.66 15.15
C PRO A 5 -6.20 -4.92 14.59
N VAL A 6 -6.34 -4.98 13.27
CA VAL A 6 -6.87 -6.15 12.57
C VAL A 6 -5.80 -6.82 11.73
N VAL A 7 -6.00 -8.09 11.39
CA VAL A 7 -5.11 -8.83 10.50
C VAL A 7 -5.02 -8.11 9.16
N TYR A 8 -3.79 -7.98 8.64
CA TYR A 8 -3.39 -7.18 7.48
C TYR A 8 -3.19 -5.68 7.70
N ASP A 9 -3.41 -5.15 8.90
CA ASP A 9 -2.96 -3.79 9.20
C ASP A 9 -1.45 -3.68 9.16
N HIS A 10 -0.95 -2.49 8.84
CA HIS A 10 0.47 -2.20 8.75
C HIS A 10 0.87 -1.14 9.76
N PHE A 11 2.05 -1.32 10.32
CA PHE A 11 2.61 -0.50 11.38
C PHE A 11 4.09 -0.26 11.09
N GLN A 12 4.52 0.98 11.24
CA GLN A 12 5.93 1.36 11.16
C GLN A 12 6.51 1.42 12.57
N LEU A 13 7.67 0.79 12.77
CA LEU A 13 8.37 0.89 14.04
C LEU A 13 9.08 2.25 14.14
N THR A 14 8.90 2.93 15.27
CA THR A 14 9.39 4.30 15.48
C THR A 14 10.68 4.37 16.30
N ASP A 15 11.00 3.32 17.06
CA ASP A 15 12.14 3.28 17.96
C ASP A 15 12.99 1.99 17.81
N GLY A 16 14.28 2.09 18.14
CA GLY A 16 15.20 0.95 18.17
C GLY A 16 16.00 0.72 16.89
N GLU A 17 16.64 -0.44 16.82
CA GLU A 17 17.58 -0.82 15.75
C GLU A 17 16.88 -1.00 14.39
N ASP A 18 15.60 -1.40 14.41
CA ASP A 18 14.77 -1.57 13.20
C ASP A 18 13.82 -0.37 12.97
N ALA A 19 14.13 0.81 13.52
CA ALA A 19 13.32 1.99 13.30
C ALA A 19 13.20 2.29 11.80
N GLY A 20 11.97 2.56 11.35
CA GLY A 20 11.65 2.74 9.93
C GLY A 20 11.11 1.49 9.24
N CYS A 21 11.38 0.29 9.77
CA CYS A 21 10.85 -0.96 9.22
C CYS A 21 9.32 -1.04 9.35
N LEU A 22 8.69 -1.58 8.31
CA LEU A 22 7.26 -1.86 8.27
C LEU A 22 6.96 -3.29 8.73
N PHE A 23 5.89 -3.42 9.49
CA PHE A 23 5.38 -4.65 10.04
C PHE A 23 3.91 -4.82 9.66
N ARG A 24 3.52 -6.05 9.35
CA ARG A 24 2.13 -6.41 9.07
C ARG A 24 1.56 -7.26 10.19
N VAL A 25 0.34 -6.97 10.64
CA VAL A 25 -0.40 -7.82 11.56
C VAL A 25 -0.77 -9.13 10.88
N VAL A 26 -0.30 -10.25 11.44
CA VAL A 26 -0.60 -11.60 10.96
C VAL A 26 -1.45 -12.41 11.95
N GLY A 27 -1.67 -11.88 13.15
CA GLY A 27 -2.55 -12.48 14.14
C GLY A 27 -2.84 -11.52 15.29
N VAL A 28 -4.05 -11.62 15.83
CA VAL A 28 -4.52 -10.88 17.00
C VAL A 28 -5.08 -11.90 17.98
N ASP A 29 -4.51 -11.97 19.17
CA ASP A 29 -4.98 -12.82 20.25
C ASP A 29 -5.68 -11.95 21.30
N THR A 30 -7.02 -12.03 21.29
CA THR A 30 -7.87 -11.30 22.23
C THR A 30 -7.83 -11.85 23.65
N GLY A 31 -7.37 -13.09 23.85
CA GLY A 31 -7.28 -13.71 25.17
C GLY A 31 -6.03 -13.26 25.94
N ASP A 32 -4.92 -13.11 25.23
CA ASP A 32 -3.59 -12.82 25.80
C ASP A 32 -3.13 -11.36 25.57
N ASP A 33 -4.02 -10.47 25.12
CA ASP A 33 -3.73 -9.05 24.84
C ASP A 33 -2.51 -8.85 23.91
N ARG A 34 -2.42 -9.68 22.87
CA ARG A 34 -1.18 -9.84 22.09
C ARG A 34 -1.44 -9.76 20.59
N VAL A 35 -0.59 -8.99 19.92
CA VAL A 35 -0.57 -8.84 18.46
C VAL A 35 0.69 -9.49 17.91
N THR A 36 0.54 -10.25 16.83
CA THR A 36 1.65 -10.87 16.10
C THR A 36 1.92 -10.08 14.82
N LEU A 37 3.15 -9.60 14.71
CA LEU A 37 3.64 -8.75 13.63
C LEU A 37 4.67 -9.50 12.81
N LEU A 38 4.63 -9.35 11.49
CA LEU A 38 5.63 -9.84 10.55
C LEU A 38 6.38 -8.66 9.93
N ARG A 39 7.70 -8.61 10.02
CA ARG A 39 8.49 -7.59 9.32
C ARG A 39 8.41 -7.80 7.80
N VAL A 40 8.03 -6.75 7.06
CA VAL A 40 7.84 -6.80 5.60
C VAL A 40 8.85 -5.97 4.82
N THR A 41 9.57 -5.05 5.49
CA THR A 41 10.66 -4.27 4.88
C THR A 41 11.95 -4.35 5.69
N ASP A 42 13.06 -3.98 5.04
CA ASP A 42 14.31 -3.61 5.70
C ASP A 42 14.24 -2.18 6.28
N ALA A 43 15.35 -1.73 6.88
CA ALA A 43 15.48 -0.40 7.47
C ALA A 43 15.50 0.73 6.42
N ASP A 44 15.80 0.41 5.16
CA ASP A 44 15.75 1.34 4.03
C ASP A 44 14.35 1.38 3.39
N GLY A 45 13.39 0.60 3.90
CA GLY A 45 12.02 0.52 3.42
C GLY A 45 11.82 -0.41 2.22
N ASN A 46 12.85 -1.13 1.77
CA ASN A 46 12.72 -2.10 0.69
C ASN A 46 12.09 -3.38 1.19
N ARG A 47 11.35 -4.07 0.31
CA ARG A 47 10.70 -5.33 0.66
C ARG A 47 11.73 -6.42 0.95
N GLU A 48 11.62 -7.02 2.13
CA GLU A 48 12.52 -8.09 2.57
C GLU A 48 11.71 -9.23 3.20
N ALA A 49 11.83 -10.44 2.66
CA ALA A 49 11.18 -11.64 3.19
C ALA A 49 11.99 -12.22 4.35
N THR A 50 11.94 -11.54 5.48
CA THR A 50 12.78 -11.84 6.65
C THR A 50 12.25 -13.00 7.48
N GLY A 51 10.92 -13.20 7.49
CA GLY A 51 10.27 -14.13 8.41
C GLY A 51 10.36 -13.70 9.88
N ASP A 52 10.78 -12.45 10.15
CA ASP A 52 10.87 -11.93 11.51
C ASP A 52 9.47 -11.69 12.08
N LEU A 53 9.10 -12.54 13.05
CA LEU A 53 7.84 -12.47 13.78
C LEU A 53 8.07 -11.86 15.15
N ARG A 54 7.34 -10.78 15.43
CA ARG A 54 7.33 -10.13 16.75
C ARG A 54 5.98 -10.28 17.38
N HIS A 55 6.01 -10.50 18.68
CA HIS A 55 4.83 -10.58 19.49
C HIS A 55 4.86 -9.44 20.49
N VAL A 56 3.88 -8.56 20.39
CA VAL A 56 3.82 -7.34 21.19
C VAL A 56 2.47 -7.24 21.88
N SER A 57 2.43 -6.62 23.06
CA SER A 57 1.16 -6.22 23.67
C SER A 57 0.57 -5.03 22.93
N HIS A 58 -0.74 -4.80 23.07
CA HIS A 58 -1.39 -3.60 22.52
C HIS A 58 -0.75 -2.30 23.05
N ASP A 59 -0.41 -2.24 24.34
CA ASP A 59 0.25 -1.08 24.93
C ASP A 59 1.67 -0.83 24.36
N ARG A 60 2.39 -1.87 23.94
CA ARG A 60 3.67 -1.67 23.22
C ARG A 60 3.43 -1.24 21.78
N LEU A 61 2.41 -1.80 21.12
CA LEU A 61 2.01 -1.42 19.76
C LEU A 61 1.72 0.09 19.71
N ASP A 62 0.87 0.59 20.61
CA ASP A 62 0.46 2.00 20.67
C ASP A 62 1.62 2.97 20.94
N ARG A 63 2.64 2.53 21.67
CA ARG A 63 3.75 3.40 22.09
C ARG A 63 4.93 3.41 21.12
N ALA A 64 5.20 2.28 20.47
CA ALA A 64 6.40 2.09 19.66
C ALA A 64 6.13 2.05 18.16
N PHE A 65 4.86 1.95 17.75
CA PHE A 65 4.48 1.83 16.36
C PHE A 65 3.48 2.90 15.96
N THR A 66 3.56 3.32 14.71
CA THR A 66 2.58 4.19 14.08
C THR A 66 1.87 3.44 12.96
N PRO A 67 0.54 3.57 12.81
CA PRO A 67 -0.17 3.04 11.66
C PRO A 67 0.48 3.50 10.35
N ALA A 68 0.60 2.58 9.40
CA ALA A 68 1.24 2.84 8.11
C ALA A 68 0.38 2.28 6.97
N ASP A 69 0.56 2.85 5.78
CA ASP A 69 -0.06 2.32 4.57
C ASP A 69 0.60 0.99 4.18
N ASN A 70 -0.13 0.17 3.42
CA ASN A 70 0.44 -1.04 2.81
C ASN A 70 1.61 -0.62 1.89
N PRO A 71 2.84 -1.13 2.11
CA PRO A 71 4.00 -0.80 1.28
C PRO A 71 3.91 -1.33 -0.15
N ASP A 72 2.99 -2.29 -0.41
CA ASP A 72 2.83 -2.93 -1.71
C ASP A 72 1.33 -3.01 -2.05
N PRO A 73 0.67 -1.88 -2.35
CA PRO A 73 -0.68 -1.92 -2.87
C PRO A 73 -0.61 -2.56 -4.26
N ARG A 74 -1.45 -3.58 -4.51
CA ARG A 74 -1.51 -4.26 -5.83
C ARG A 74 -1.64 -3.28 -7.01
N PHE A 75 -2.24 -2.13 -6.75
CA PHE A 75 -2.33 -0.99 -7.66
C PHE A 75 -2.30 0.27 -6.79
N GLU A 76 -1.44 1.21 -7.11
CA GLU A 76 -1.51 2.52 -6.48
C GLU A 76 -2.67 3.34 -7.08
N SER A 77 -3.14 4.35 -6.34
CA SER A 77 -4.19 5.25 -6.82
C SER A 77 -3.86 5.90 -8.16
N ALA A 78 -2.57 6.21 -8.39
CA ALA A 78 -2.08 6.73 -9.66
C ALA A 78 -2.26 5.74 -10.82
N ASP A 79 -2.12 4.44 -10.59
CA ASP A 79 -2.28 3.41 -11.63
C ASP A 79 -3.74 3.27 -12.05
N TYR A 80 -4.67 3.40 -11.10
CA TYR A 80 -6.10 3.45 -11.41
C TYR A 80 -6.47 4.66 -12.26
N VAL A 81 -5.93 5.85 -11.94
CA VAL A 81 -6.15 7.06 -12.74
C VAL A 81 -5.57 6.89 -14.13
N ALA A 82 -4.34 6.37 -14.25
CA ALA A 82 -3.70 6.13 -15.53
C ALA A 82 -4.49 5.11 -16.38
N GLY A 83 -4.98 4.02 -15.77
CA GLY A 83 -5.85 3.04 -16.41
C GLY A 83 -7.19 3.63 -16.86
N LEU A 84 -7.81 4.49 -16.04
CA LEU A 84 -9.04 5.19 -16.39
C LEU A 84 -8.83 6.14 -17.57
N LEU A 85 -7.74 6.91 -17.59
CA LEU A 85 -7.38 7.79 -18.71
C LEU A 85 -7.16 6.99 -19.99
N LEU A 86 -6.48 5.83 -19.88
CA LEU A 86 -6.24 4.94 -21.01
C LEU A 86 -7.55 4.41 -21.60
N LEU A 87 -8.35 3.71 -20.78
CA LEU A 87 -9.58 3.05 -21.22
C LEU A 87 -10.65 4.06 -21.64
N GLY A 88 -10.84 5.11 -20.84
CA GLY A 88 -11.77 6.20 -21.12
C GLY A 88 -11.38 6.97 -22.38
N GLY A 89 -10.08 7.22 -22.59
CA GLY A 89 -9.56 7.85 -23.80
C GLY A 89 -9.84 7.04 -25.06
N VAL A 90 -9.58 5.73 -25.03
CA VAL A 90 -9.90 4.83 -26.15
C VAL A 90 -11.40 4.81 -26.43
N ALA A 91 -12.23 4.66 -25.38
CA ALA A 91 -13.69 4.65 -25.53
C ALA A 91 -14.19 5.96 -26.15
N LEU A 92 -13.69 7.10 -25.68
CA LEU A 92 -14.05 8.42 -26.22
C LEU A 92 -13.61 8.59 -27.68
N ALA A 93 -12.42 8.10 -28.04
CA ALA A 93 -11.87 8.26 -29.38
C ALA A 93 -12.62 7.43 -30.45
N VAL A 94 -13.17 6.28 -30.05
CA VAL A 94 -13.90 5.38 -30.96
C VAL A 94 -15.39 5.68 -30.99
N HIS A 95 -15.92 6.39 -29.99
CA HIS A 95 -17.35 6.70 -29.91
C HIS A 95 -17.80 7.65 -31.05
N PRO A 96 -18.92 7.37 -31.73
CA PRO A 96 -19.35 8.15 -32.91
C PRO A 96 -19.69 9.61 -32.60
N ALA A 97 -20.05 9.92 -31.35
CA ALA A 97 -20.27 11.28 -30.86
C ALA A 97 -19.12 11.83 -30.00
N GLY A 98 -18.01 11.10 -29.90
CA GLY A 98 -16.87 11.46 -29.07
C GLY A 98 -15.84 12.34 -29.80
N ASP A 99 -15.11 13.15 -29.03
CA ASP A 99 -13.96 13.89 -29.54
C ASP A 99 -12.76 12.96 -29.67
N ARG A 100 -12.38 12.68 -30.92
CA ARG A 100 -11.27 11.78 -31.26
C ARG A 100 -9.92 12.27 -30.75
N VAL A 101 -9.70 13.59 -30.82
CA VAL A 101 -8.41 14.17 -30.44
C VAL A 101 -8.26 14.14 -28.93
N ALA A 102 -9.31 14.55 -28.20
CA ALA A 102 -9.32 14.47 -26.74
C ALA A 102 -9.16 13.02 -26.25
N GLY A 103 -9.90 12.07 -26.85
CA GLY A 103 -9.79 10.66 -26.51
C GLY A 103 -8.40 10.08 -26.74
N ALA A 104 -7.78 10.39 -27.89
CA ALA A 104 -6.42 9.95 -28.19
C ALA A 104 -5.37 10.51 -27.22
N ILE A 105 -5.49 11.78 -26.81
CA ILE A 105 -4.59 12.40 -25.84
C ILE A 105 -4.70 11.69 -24.48
N LEU A 106 -5.93 11.44 -23.99
CA LEU A 106 -6.15 10.73 -22.74
C LEU A 106 -5.60 9.30 -22.80
N ALA A 107 -5.82 8.60 -23.92
CA ALA A 107 -5.33 7.24 -24.12
C ALA A 107 -3.80 7.16 -24.06
N VAL A 108 -3.11 8.03 -24.80
CA VAL A 108 -1.65 8.10 -24.83
C VAL A 108 -1.10 8.53 -23.47
N GLY A 109 -1.72 9.51 -22.81
CA GLY A 109 -1.32 9.96 -21.48
C GLY A 109 -1.41 8.87 -20.43
N GLY A 110 -2.55 8.15 -20.38
CA GLY A 110 -2.74 7.01 -19.48
C GLY A 110 -1.74 5.89 -19.74
N GLY A 111 -1.53 5.52 -21.01
CA GLY A 111 -0.54 4.51 -21.40
C GLY A 111 0.90 4.91 -21.04
N TYR A 112 1.28 6.19 -21.26
CA TYR A 112 2.60 6.69 -20.91
C TYR A 112 2.85 6.68 -19.40
N LEU A 113 1.86 7.05 -18.58
CA LEU A 113 1.97 7.03 -17.12
C LEU A 113 2.19 5.61 -16.59
N LEU A 114 1.48 4.62 -17.13
CA LEU A 114 1.70 3.21 -16.79
C LEU A 114 3.08 2.72 -17.25
N TRP A 115 3.51 3.12 -18.45
CA TRP A 115 4.80 2.69 -19.00
C TRP A 115 6.00 3.28 -18.27
N ARG A 116 5.98 4.57 -17.92
CA ARG A 116 7.10 5.26 -17.23
C ARG A 116 7.44 4.63 -15.86
N ARG A 117 6.50 3.88 -15.29
CA ARG A 117 6.59 3.34 -13.94
C ARG A 117 7.26 1.97 -13.85
N HIS A 118 7.41 1.28 -14.98
CA HIS A 118 8.08 -0.01 -15.13
C HIS A 118 9.44 0.16 -15.81
#